data_AF-A0A0K9XHU5-F1
#
_entry.id   AF-A0A0K9XHU5-F1
#
_cell.length_a   1.000
_cell.length_b   1.000
_cell.length_c   1.000
_cell.angle_alpha   90.00
_cell.angle_beta   90.00
_cell.angle_gamma   90.00
#
_symmetry.space_group_name_H-M   'P 1'
#
loop_
_entity.id
_entity.type
_entity.pdbx_description
1 polymer ?
#
loop_
_entity_poly.entity_id
_entity_poly.type
_entity_poly.pdbx_seq_one_letter_code
_entity_poly.pdbx_strand_id
1 'polypeptide(L)'
;MPGSDVNGDDLPGRDPLPQLPLTPDQIETIPVAPGPERLRRLAELVIGGTEAGEERDALVRGIVGGELRAATAALWREPRRAAQAALLAGLGGAVAAFGAEPGTDALPALDRLRRHLVVHGHLDELLTLVRHELDGDVEPEVLVEGGRAYAQYPYFRDSTLRVPDACYDVTDELAVRHRLSEAKLDGTGLALAGEARVDRTAGGGEDPELVLRGHVTGTELRFAAQDMGRGRFAGRVALADVPEGVWDVHVAVTAAGGIRKEARLDAPYETDGEDEEERSVVAADGTVATLPVTDGLTLDVGELRHPVEDRLQVTGAAWDPQAGPAALAVTGRCALADRPVGSLALRAAAADGTVVDVPVGTRPDGSFRTHVACTAPGEWRLGLRLAAGGREWTVPVPEQPGLEAARWQRLGLPWYAKPLPDRGVLTLRTGRVEVIKGVRGRLRRR
;
A
#
# COMPACT_ATOMS: atom_id res chain seq x y z
N MET A 1 5.84 -3.61 -79.63
CA MET A 1 4.38 -3.84 -79.65
C MET A 1 4.13 -5.27 -80.09
N PRO A 2 3.43 -6.12 -79.33
CA PRO A 2 3.48 -6.48 -77.90
C PRO A 2 4.29 -7.80 -77.71
N GLY A 3 4.67 -8.34 -76.54
CA GLY A 3 4.25 -8.17 -75.15
C GLY A 3 3.55 -9.45 -74.67
N SER A 4 4.21 -10.28 -73.84
CA SER A 4 3.57 -11.19 -72.87
C SER A 4 4.64 -12.03 -72.14
N ASP A 5 5.19 -11.47 -71.07
CA ASP A 5 5.80 -12.24 -69.99
C ASP A 5 4.70 -12.67 -69.02
N VAL A 6 4.73 -13.96 -68.69
CA VAL A 6 3.95 -14.59 -67.65
C VAL A 6 4.72 -14.43 -66.34
N ASN A 7 4.11 -13.82 -65.33
CA ASN A 7 4.33 -14.21 -63.94
C ASN A 7 3.11 -13.82 -63.11
N GLY A 8 2.57 -14.81 -62.41
CA GLY A 8 1.44 -14.65 -61.53
C GLY A 8 1.82 -14.03 -60.20
N ASP A 9 0.84 -13.42 -59.57
CA ASP A 9 0.65 -13.51 -58.13
C ASP A 9 -0.85 -13.33 -57.86
N ASP A 10 -1.48 -14.47 -57.60
CA ASP A 10 -2.85 -14.63 -57.18
C ASP A 10 -2.84 -14.48 -55.64
N LEU A 11 -3.01 -13.25 -55.15
CA LEU A 11 -3.18 -13.00 -53.72
C LEU A 11 -4.68 -13.03 -53.39
N PRO A 12 -5.14 -13.96 -52.54
CA PRO A 12 -6.53 -13.99 -52.10
C PRO A 12 -6.82 -12.78 -51.20
N GLY A 13 -8.08 -12.36 -51.22
CA GLY A 13 -8.58 -11.16 -50.55
C GLY A 13 -8.00 -10.93 -49.16
N ARG A 14 -7.36 -9.78 -48.98
CA ARG A 14 -7.23 -9.16 -47.67
C ARG A 14 -8.63 -8.77 -47.23
N ASP A 15 -9.18 -9.53 -46.29
CA ASP A 15 -10.20 -8.99 -45.40
C ASP A 15 -9.67 -7.66 -44.83
N PRO A 16 -10.50 -6.60 -44.78
CA PRO A 16 -10.11 -5.38 -44.10
C PRO A 16 -9.74 -5.74 -42.66
N LEU A 17 -8.55 -5.34 -42.23
CA LEU A 17 -8.10 -5.45 -40.85
C LEU A 17 -9.24 -4.95 -39.93
N PRO A 18 -9.56 -5.64 -38.82
CA PRO A 18 -10.48 -5.10 -37.84
C PRO A 18 -9.96 -3.72 -37.44
N GLN A 19 -10.81 -2.71 -37.57
CA GLN A 19 -10.48 -1.37 -37.12
C GLN A 19 -10.14 -1.48 -35.63
N LEU A 20 -8.92 -1.09 -35.26
CA LEU A 20 -8.52 -1.00 -33.87
C LEU A 20 -9.54 -0.12 -33.11
N PRO A 21 -9.90 -0.47 -31.85
CA PRO A 21 -10.81 0.35 -31.07
C PRO A 21 -10.29 1.78 -30.97
N LEU A 22 -11.18 2.75 -31.17
CA LEU A 22 -10.85 4.15 -31.12
C LEU A 22 -10.40 4.52 -29.70
N THR A 23 -9.26 5.21 -29.58
CA THR A 23 -8.82 5.70 -28.27
C THR A 23 -9.69 6.88 -27.82
N PRO A 24 -9.79 7.17 -26.51
CA PRO A 24 -10.52 8.34 -25.99
C PRO A 24 -10.13 9.67 -26.69
N ASP A 25 -8.87 9.82 -27.09
CA ASP A 25 -8.35 10.99 -27.81
C ASP A 25 -8.95 11.15 -29.23
N GLN A 26 -9.39 10.06 -29.87
CA GLN A 26 -10.02 10.11 -31.20
C GLN A 26 -11.50 10.50 -31.11
N ILE A 27 -12.13 10.39 -29.94
CA ILE A 27 -13.51 10.86 -29.68
C ILE A 27 -13.54 12.39 -29.51
N GLU A 28 -12.46 13.00 -29.01
CA GLU A 28 -12.36 14.45 -28.83
C GLU A 28 -12.27 15.25 -30.15
N THR A 29 -11.92 14.62 -31.28
CA THR A 29 -11.64 15.33 -32.54
C THR A 29 -12.86 15.60 -33.44
N ILE A 30 -14.08 15.28 -33.01
CA ILE A 30 -15.31 15.57 -33.77
C ILE A 30 -15.70 17.05 -33.57
N PRO A 31 -15.64 17.93 -34.59
CA PRO A 31 -15.78 19.38 -34.46
C PRO A 31 -17.25 19.82 -34.47
N VAL A 32 -18.08 19.21 -33.64
CA VAL A 32 -19.51 19.53 -33.53
C VAL A 32 -19.78 20.04 -32.13
N ALA A 33 -20.47 21.17 -32.01
CA ALA A 33 -20.92 21.68 -30.71
C ALA A 33 -21.74 20.60 -29.97
N PRO A 34 -21.67 20.54 -28.63
CA PRO A 34 -22.44 19.55 -27.85
C PRO A 34 -23.93 19.67 -28.20
N GLY A 35 -24.57 18.53 -28.48
CA GLY A 35 -25.96 18.52 -28.91
C GLY A 35 -26.43 17.17 -29.48
N PRO A 36 -27.71 17.10 -29.90
CA PRO A 36 -28.36 15.86 -30.32
C PRO A 36 -27.64 15.08 -31.43
N GLU A 37 -27.14 15.79 -32.44
CA GLU A 37 -26.53 15.16 -33.61
C GLU A 37 -25.16 14.55 -33.28
N ARG A 38 -24.38 15.20 -32.42
CA ARG A 38 -23.10 14.65 -31.94
C ARG A 38 -23.32 13.37 -31.14
N LEU A 39 -24.26 13.41 -30.18
CA LEU A 39 -24.62 12.23 -29.38
C LEU A 39 -25.08 11.05 -30.24
N ARG A 40 -25.89 11.31 -31.28
CA ARG A 40 -26.34 10.25 -32.21
C ARG A 40 -25.18 9.59 -32.95
N ARG A 41 -24.25 10.39 -33.47
CA ARG A 41 -23.04 9.87 -34.15
C ARG A 41 -22.15 9.07 -33.21
N LEU A 42 -21.99 9.54 -31.97
CA LEU A 42 -21.24 8.80 -30.96
C LEU A 42 -21.92 7.47 -30.61
N ALA A 43 -23.25 7.44 -30.52
CA ALA A 43 -24.01 6.20 -30.34
C ALA A 43 -23.76 5.21 -31.49
N GLU A 44 -23.86 5.67 -32.74
CA GLU A 44 -23.59 4.84 -33.93
C GLU A 44 -22.17 4.27 -33.92
N LEU A 45 -21.17 5.10 -33.59
CA LEU A 45 -19.77 4.69 -33.53
C LEU A 45 -19.51 3.67 -32.42
N VAL A 46 -20.03 3.89 -31.22
CA VAL A 46 -19.75 3.00 -30.08
C VAL A 46 -20.54 1.70 -30.16
N ILE A 47 -21.84 1.77 -30.45
CA ILE A 47 -22.70 0.59 -30.54
C ILE A 47 -22.36 -0.25 -31.77
N GLY A 48 -22.05 0.40 -32.90
CA GLY A 48 -21.71 -0.29 -34.15
C GLY A 48 -20.24 -0.72 -34.26
N GLY A 49 -19.33 -0.05 -33.55
CA GLY A 49 -17.88 -0.21 -33.73
C GLY A 49 -17.13 -0.87 -32.57
N THR A 50 -17.75 -1.06 -31.40
CA THR A 50 -17.13 -1.74 -30.25
C THR A 50 -17.94 -2.96 -29.88
N GLU A 51 -17.35 -4.12 -29.59
CA GLU A 51 -18.12 -5.31 -29.14
C GLU A 51 -18.76 -5.10 -27.77
N ALA A 52 -19.83 -5.85 -27.46
CA ALA A 52 -20.47 -5.76 -26.15
C ALA A 52 -19.53 -6.28 -25.05
N GLY A 53 -19.38 -5.51 -23.97
CA GLY A 53 -18.49 -5.84 -22.87
C GLY A 53 -18.10 -4.61 -22.06
N GLU A 54 -17.19 -4.81 -21.11
CA GLU A 54 -16.77 -3.78 -20.14
C GLU A 54 -16.20 -2.51 -20.82
N GLU A 55 -15.47 -2.68 -21.93
CA GLU A 55 -14.92 -1.57 -22.71
C GLU A 55 -16.03 -0.70 -23.33
N ARG A 56 -17.02 -1.31 -23.98
CA ARG A 56 -18.18 -0.58 -24.52
C ARG A 56 -18.96 0.09 -23.40
N ASP A 57 -19.18 -0.60 -22.27
CA ASP A 57 -19.91 -0.03 -21.14
C ASP A 57 -19.20 1.19 -20.56
N ALA A 58 -17.87 1.16 -20.45
CA ALA A 58 -17.07 2.29 -20.03
C ALA A 58 -17.16 3.47 -21.01
N LEU A 59 -17.10 3.21 -22.33
CA LEU A 59 -17.26 4.23 -23.37
C LEU A 59 -18.66 4.86 -23.32
N VAL A 60 -19.72 4.04 -23.25
CA VAL A 60 -21.10 4.52 -23.13
C VAL A 60 -21.27 5.38 -21.89
N ARG A 61 -20.77 4.94 -20.73
CA ARG A 61 -20.83 5.70 -19.47
C ARG A 61 -20.16 7.07 -19.60
N GLY A 62 -18.94 7.10 -20.14
CA GLY A 62 -18.16 8.33 -20.34
C GLY A 62 -18.82 9.30 -21.31
N ILE A 63 -19.26 8.81 -22.48
CA ILE A 63 -19.92 9.61 -23.51
C ILE A 63 -21.26 10.13 -23.00
N VAL A 64 -22.13 9.26 -22.49
CA VAL A 64 -23.46 9.67 -22.04
C VAL A 64 -23.36 10.64 -20.87
N GLY A 65 -22.51 10.38 -19.87
CA GLY A 65 -22.32 11.30 -18.73
C GLY A 65 -21.80 12.67 -19.16
N GLY A 66 -20.68 12.68 -19.92
CA GLY A 66 -20.01 13.92 -20.34
C GLY A 66 -20.82 14.76 -21.33
N GLU A 67 -21.29 14.15 -22.42
CA GLU A 67 -22.01 14.87 -23.48
C GLU A 67 -23.38 15.33 -23.02
N LEU A 68 -24.08 14.54 -22.19
CA LEU A 68 -25.39 14.95 -21.68
C LEU A 68 -25.27 16.15 -20.74
N ARG A 69 -24.22 16.21 -19.91
CA ARG A 69 -23.93 17.38 -19.08
C ARG A 69 -23.68 18.62 -19.94
N ALA A 70 -22.81 18.51 -20.95
CA ALA A 70 -22.50 19.63 -21.85
C ALA A 70 -23.74 20.11 -22.64
N ALA A 71 -24.53 19.17 -23.16
CA ALA A 71 -25.73 19.48 -23.93
C ALA A 71 -26.84 20.13 -23.09
N THR A 72 -27.02 19.69 -21.84
CA THR A 72 -28.02 20.26 -20.94
C THR A 72 -27.61 21.65 -20.41
N ALA A 73 -26.32 21.90 -20.22
CA ALA A 73 -25.79 23.24 -19.97
C ALA A 73 -25.98 24.19 -21.19
N ALA A 74 -25.89 23.67 -22.42
CA ALA A 74 -26.23 24.43 -23.62
C ALA A 74 -27.73 24.74 -23.69
N LEU A 75 -28.57 23.76 -23.34
CA LEU A 75 -30.02 23.92 -23.27
C LEU A 75 -30.45 24.98 -22.24
N TRP A 76 -29.80 25.03 -21.07
CA TRP A 76 -30.01 26.07 -20.05
C TRP A 76 -29.71 27.48 -20.55
N ARG A 77 -28.66 27.62 -21.39
CA ARG A 77 -28.25 28.91 -21.96
C ARG A 77 -29.11 29.38 -23.13
N GLU A 78 -29.93 28.52 -23.73
CA GLU A 78 -30.82 28.90 -24.82
C GLU A 78 -32.01 29.71 -24.30
N PRO A 79 -32.14 31.01 -24.66
CA PRO A 79 -33.20 31.86 -24.13
C PRO A 79 -34.59 31.57 -24.71
N ARG A 80 -34.69 30.90 -25.87
CA ARG A 80 -35.97 30.66 -26.53
C ARG A 80 -36.56 29.32 -26.11
N ARG A 81 -37.74 29.37 -25.49
CA ARG A 81 -38.45 28.18 -25.02
C ARG A 81 -38.74 27.14 -26.10
N ALA A 82 -39.14 27.58 -27.29
CA ALA A 82 -39.37 26.68 -28.42
C ALA A 82 -38.08 25.95 -28.87
N ALA A 83 -36.93 26.65 -28.83
CA ALA A 83 -35.64 26.05 -29.16
C ALA A 83 -35.19 25.07 -28.08
N GLN A 84 -35.38 25.38 -26.79
CA GLN A 84 -35.14 24.45 -25.69
C GLN A 84 -35.93 23.14 -25.84
N ALA A 85 -37.23 23.23 -26.17
CA ALA A 85 -38.08 22.07 -26.38
C ALA A 85 -37.62 21.22 -27.57
N ALA A 86 -37.25 21.86 -28.68
CA ALA A 86 -36.72 21.17 -29.86
C ALA A 86 -35.38 20.47 -29.57
N LEU A 87 -34.48 21.14 -28.84
CA LEU A 87 -33.21 20.58 -28.41
C LEU A 87 -33.42 19.37 -27.49
N LEU A 88 -34.31 19.48 -26.50
CA LEU A 88 -34.63 18.39 -25.59
C LEU A 88 -35.16 17.16 -26.33
N ALA A 89 -36.12 17.35 -27.24
CA ALA A 89 -36.66 16.25 -28.04
C ALA A 89 -35.57 15.58 -28.87
N GLY A 90 -34.66 16.38 -29.45
CA GLY A 90 -33.49 15.86 -30.15
C GLY A 90 -32.57 15.04 -29.23
N LEU A 91 -32.30 15.54 -28.02
CA LEU A 91 -31.46 14.85 -27.03
C LEU A 91 -32.10 13.54 -26.57
N GLY A 92 -33.40 13.53 -26.30
CA GLY A 92 -34.14 12.32 -25.93
C GLY A 92 -34.00 11.23 -26.97
N GLY A 93 -34.16 11.57 -28.25
CA GLY A 93 -33.96 10.63 -29.36
C GLY A 93 -32.52 10.16 -29.51
N ALA A 94 -31.52 11.03 -29.28
CA ALA A 94 -30.11 10.67 -29.37
C ALA A 94 -29.66 9.77 -28.21
N VAL A 95 -30.12 10.05 -26.99
CA VAL A 95 -29.84 9.25 -25.80
C VAL A 95 -30.51 7.87 -25.88
N ALA A 96 -31.73 7.80 -26.42
CA ALA A 96 -32.42 6.53 -26.65
C ALA A 96 -31.67 5.61 -27.64
N ALA A 97 -30.84 6.16 -28.53
CA ALA A 97 -30.03 5.38 -29.47
C ALA A 97 -28.94 4.52 -28.77
N PHE A 98 -28.55 4.88 -27.54
CA PHE A 98 -27.68 4.03 -26.71
C PHE A 98 -28.43 2.86 -26.04
N GLY A 99 -29.75 2.76 -26.19
CA GLY A 99 -30.54 1.63 -25.69
C GLY A 99 -30.51 1.46 -24.15
N ALA A 100 -30.69 0.22 -23.72
CA ALA A 100 -30.58 -0.24 -22.33
C ALA A 100 -29.24 -0.97 -22.09
N GLU A 101 -28.15 -0.45 -22.66
CA GLU A 101 -26.82 -1.04 -22.47
C GLU A 101 -26.42 -0.96 -20.98
N PRO A 102 -25.73 -1.97 -20.42
CA PRO A 102 -25.34 -2.00 -18.99
C PRO A 102 -24.56 -0.76 -18.54
N GLY A 103 -23.74 -0.18 -19.42
CA GLY A 103 -23.05 1.10 -19.17
C GLY A 103 -23.97 2.28 -18.83
N THR A 104 -25.25 2.25 -19.24
CA THR A 104 -26.24 3.29 -18.91
C THR A 104 -26.85 3.14 -17.52
N ASP A 105 -26.90 1.92 -16.97
CA ASP A 105 -27.38 1.66 -15.61
C ASP A 105 -26.33 2.02 -14.55
N ALA A 106 -25.05 1.89 -14.92
CA ALA A 106 -23.90 2.23 -14.08
C ALA A 106 -23.41 3.68 -14.28
N LEU A 107 -24.29 4.59 -14.72
CA LEU A 107 -24.08 6.05 -14.67
C LEU A 107 -24.19 6.56 -13.23
N PRO A 108 -23.50 7.65 -12.84
CA PRO A 108 -23.79 8.33 -11.57
C PRO A 108 -25.26 8.72 -11.44
N ALA A 109 -25.80 8.79 -10.22
CA ALA A 109 -27.20 9.07 -9.92
C ALA A 109 -27.69 10.35 -10.62
N LEU A 110 -26.92 11.43 -10.51
CA LEU A 110 -27.24 12.70 -11.14
C LEU A 110 -27.37 12.58 -12.68
N ASP A 111 -26.51 11.77 -13.30
CA ASP A 111 -26.54 11.52 -14.75
C ASP A 111 -27.69 10.57 -15.12
N ARG A 112 -28.04 9.59 -14.27
CA ARG A 112 -29.25 8.75 -14.42
C ARG A 112 -30.53 9.59 -14.36
N LEU A 113 -30.63 10.51 -13.40
CA LEU A 113 -31.74 11.44 -13.27
C LEU A 113 -31.82 12.35 -14.50
N ARG A 114 -30.71 12.95 -14.92
CA ARG A 114 -30.65 13.79 -16.13
C ARG A 114 -31.11 13.02 -17.37
N ARG A 115 -30.62 11.80 -17.55
CA ARG A 115 -31.05 10.90 -18.63
C ARG A 115 -32.54 10.66 -18.60
N HIS A 116 -33.09 10.33 -17.42
CA HIS A 116 -34.52 10.09 -17.25
C HIS A 116 -35.35 11.31 -17.70
N LEU A 117 -35.01 12.51 -17.22
CA LEU A 117 -35.72 13.75 -17.58
C LEU A 117 -35.62 14.07 -19.08
N VAL A 118 -34.46 13.80 -19.69
CA VAL A 118 -34.24 14.00 -21.13
C VAL A 118 -35.05 13.03 -21.98
N VAL A 119 -35.05 11.74 -21.64
CA VAL A 119 -35.80 10.71 -22.39
C VAL A 119 -37.31 10.93 -22.31
N HIS A 120 -37.82 11.42 -21.17
CA HIS A 120 -39.25 11.66 -20.97
C HIS A 120 -39.70 13.09 -21.32
N GLY A 121 -38.79 13.97 -21.74
CA GLY A 121 -39.13 15.32 -22.21
C GLY A 121 -39.51 16.29 -21.08
N HIS A 122 -39.03 16.08 -19.87
CA HIS A 122 -39.29 16.92 -18.69
C HIS A 122 -38.39 18.17 -18.67
N LEU A 123 -38.72 19.15 -19.51
CA LEU A 123 -37.86 20.32 -19.75
C LEU A 123 -37.71 21.23 -18.54
N ASP A 124 -38.80 21.57 -17.86
CA ASP A 124 -38.73 22.47 -16.69
C ASP A 124 -37.98 21.82 -15.55
N GLU A 125 -38.21 20.53 -15.35
CA GLU A 125 -37.55 19.74 -14.33
C GLU A 125 -36.05 19.63 -14.59
N LEU A 126 -35.67 19.41 -15.86
CA LEU A 126 -34.28 19.36 -16.29
C LEU A 126 -33.58 20.71 -16.09
N LEU A 127 -34.24 21.82 -16.39
CA LEU A 127 -33.67 23.16 -16.16
C LEU A 127 -33.46 23.44 -14.67
N THR A 128 -34.39 23.02 -13.80
CA THR A 128 -34.22 23.10 -12.35
C THR A 128 -33.04 22.24 -11.88
N LEU A 129 -32.86 21.04 -12.43
CA LEU A 129 -31.72 20.19 -12.10
C LEU A 129 -30.39 20.86 -12.49
N VAL A 130 -30.29 21.39 -13.71
CA VAL A 130 -29.09 22.10 -14.18
C VAL A 130 -28.81 23.33 -13.32
N ARG A 131 -29.85 24.06 -12.93
CA ARG A 131 -29.70 25.19 -12.00
C ARG A 131 -29.16 24.75 -10.65
N HIS A 132 -29.70 23.67 -10.09
CA HIS A 132 -29.22 23.12 -8.82
C HIS A 132 -27.72 22.77 -8.89
N GLU A 133 -27.25 22.21 -10.00
CA GLU A 133 -25.82 21.93 -10.21
C GLU A 133 -24.97 23.19 -10.35
N LEU A 134 -25.48 24.24 -11.02
CA LEU A 134 -24.77 25.51 -11.19
C LEU A 134 -24.72 26.33 -9.90
N ASP A 135 -25.75 26.24 -9.07
CA ASP A 135 -25.83 26.92 -7.77
C ASP A 135 -24.86 26.28 -6.75
N GLY A 136 -24.46 25.01 -6.94
CA GLY A 136 -23.15 24.43 -6.61
C GLY A 136 -22.67 24.33 -5.15
N ASP A 137 -23.26 25.07 -4.21
CA ASP A 137 -22.67 25.27 -2.88
C ASP A 137 -23.10 24.22 -1.83
N VAL A 138 -24.09 23.38 -2.12
CA VAL A 138 -24.63 22.41 -1.17
C VAL A 138 -24.82 21.05 -1.84
N GLU A 139 -24.03 20.06 -1.41
CA GLU A 139 -24.27 18.67 -1.76
C GLU A 139 -25.66 18.22 -1.26
N PRO A 140 -26.41 17.43 -2.03
CA PRO A 140 -27.73 16.97 -1.61
C PRO A 140 -27.63 16.11 -0.34
N GLU A 141 -28.61 16.24 0.54
CA GLU A 141 -28.76 15.33 1.66
C GLU A 141 -28.93 13.88 1.17
N VAL A 142 -28.34 12.92 1.88
CA VAL A 142 -28.47 11.49 1.56
C VAL A 142 -29.42 10.83 2.54
N LEU A 143 -30.49 10.25 2.03
CA LEU A 143 -31.39 9.38 2.77
C LEU A 143 -30.87 7.94 2.70
N VAL A 144 -30.64 7.30 3.85
CA VAL A 144 -30.30 5.87 3.92
C VAL A 144 -31.55 5.08 4.31
N GLU A 145 -31.97 4.15 3.45
CA GLU A 145 -33.15 3.30 3.66
C GLU A 145 -32.91 1.92 3.05
N GLY A 146 -33.15 0.86 3.83
CA GLY A 146 -33.09 -0.52 3.33
C GLY A 146 -31.72 -0.96 2.80
N GLY A 147 -30.62 -0.46 3.39
CA GLY A 147 -29.25 -0.75 2.93
C GLY A 147 -28.83 0.00 1.66
N ARG A 148 -29.62 1.00 1.22
CA ARG A 148 -29.32 1.86 0.08
C ARG A 148 -29.28 3.32 0.49
N ALA A 149 -28.46 4.10 -0.21
CA ALA A 149 -28.36 5.53 -0.06
C ALA A 149 -28.96 6.23 -1.27
N TYR A 150 -29.84 7.20 -1.03
CA TYR A 150 -30.49 7.98 -2.06
C TYR A 150 -30.15 9.45 -1.88
N ALA A 151 -29.56 10.08 -2.89
CA ALA A 151 -29.34 11.52 -2.90
C ALA A 151 -30.68 12.23 -3.14
N GLN A 152 -31.04 13.15 -2.25
CA GLN A 152 -32.26 13.95 -2.34
C GLN A 152 -32.09 15.11 -3.34
N TYR A 153 -31.76 14.76 -4.59
CA TYR A 153 -31.81 15.69 -5.71
C TYR A 153 -33.25 16.18 -5.93
N PRO A 154 -33.44 17.29 -6.69
CA PRO A 154 -34.77 17.73 -7.08
C PRO A 154 -35.67 16.58 -7.56
N TYR A 155 -36.92 16.62 -7.13
CA TYR A 155 -37.99 15.66 -7.46
C TYR A 155 -37.85 14.25 -6.88
N PHE A 156 -36.98 14.05 -5.90
CA PHE A 156 -36.91 12.77 -5.19
C PHE A 156 -38.29 12.34 -4.66
N ARG A 157 -38.75 11.17 -5.10
CA ARG A 157 -40.07 10.59 -4.82
C ARG A 157 -41.28 11.47 -5.19
N ASP A 158 -41.10 12.39 -6.14
CA ASP A 158 -42.24 13.11 -6.74
C ASP A 158 -43.08 12.16 -7.60
N SER A 159 -44.26 11.81 -7.09
CA SER A 159 -45.20 10.90 -7.75
C SER A 159 -45.68 11.37 -9.12
N THR A 160 -45.57 12.67 -9.43
CA THR A 160 -46.03 13.24 -10.70
C THR A 160 -45.09 12.92 -11.87
N LEU A 161 -43.79 12.86 -11.60
CA LEU A 161 -42.77 12.59 -12.62
C LEU A 161 -42.47 11.11 -12.79
N ARG A 162 -42.84 10.27 -11.81
CA ARG A 162 -42.61 8.81 -11.81
C ARG A 162 -41.15 8.43 -12.06
N VAL A 163 -40.21 9.27 -11.60
CA VAL A 163 -38.79 8.98 -11.66
C VAL A 163 -38.48 7.83 -10.70
N PRO A 164 -37.86 6.72 -11.15
CA PRO A 164 -37.54 5.60 -10.27
C PRO A 164 -36.49 5.97 -9.21
N ASP A 165 -36.59 5.39 -8.00
CA ASP A 165 -35.61 5.58 -6.92
C ASP A 165 -34.17 5.20 -7.36
N ALA A 166 -34.01 4.29 -8.33
CA ALA A 166 -32.70 3.93 -8.89
C ALA A 166 -31.98 5.12 -9.57
N CYS A 167 -32.70 6.14 -10.04
CA CYS A 167 -32.10 7.37 -10.55
C CYS A 167 -31.47 8.23 -9.44
N TYR A 168 -31.82 7.98 -8.18
CA TYR A 168 -31.33 8.71 -7.01
C TYR A 168 -30.36 7.89 -6.16
N ASP A 169 -30.22 6.60 -6.43
CA ASP A 169 -29.36 5.68 -5.68
C ASP A 169 -27.88 6.07 -5.84
N VAL A 170 -27.23 6.48 -4.75
CA VAL A 170 -25.81 6.83 -4.67
C VAL A 170 -25.01 5.82 -3.87
N THR A 171 -25.58 4.64 -3.58
CA THR A 171 -24.97 3.63 -2.69
C THR A 171 -23.54 3.31 -3.12
N ASP A 172 -23.31 3.09 -4.41
CA ASP A 172 -21.98 2.77 -4.95
C ASP A 172 -21.05 3.99 -5.08
N GLU A 173 -21.61 5.20 -5.06
CA GLU A 173 -20.89 6.47 -5.15
C GLU A 173 -20.43 7.01 -3.79
N LEU A 174 -20.85 6.38 -2.68
CA LEU A 174 -20.36 6.73 -1.36
C LEU A 174 -18.95 6.17 -1.15
N ALA A 175 -18.02 7.04 -0.77
CA ALA A 175 -16.66 6.69 -0.36
C ALA A 175 -16.53 6.71 1.17
N VAL A 176 -15.46 6.11 1.71
CA VAL A 176 -15.09 6.31 3.11
C VAL A 176 -14.14 7.50 3.19
N ARG A 177 -14.50 8.51 3.99
CA ARG A 177 -13.54 9.52 4.44
C ARG A 177 -12.84 9.00 5.68
N HIS A 178 -11.51 8.91 5.62
CA HIS A 178 -10.71 8.45 6.75
C HIS A 178 -9.51 9.36 6.99
N ARG A 179 -8.98 9.29 8.22
CA ARG A 179 -7.72 9.89 8.63
C ARG A 179 -7.10 9.06 9.73
N LEU A 180 -5.89 8.57 9.51
CA LEU A 180 -5.16 7.83 10.52
C LEU A 180 -4.39 8.81 11.42
N SER A 181 -4.55 8.69 12.74
CA SER A 181 -3.83 9.48 13.73
C SER A 181 -2.69 8.72 14.40
N GLU A 182 -2.78 7.38 14.44
CA GLU A 182 -1.75 6.53 15.04
C GLU A 182 -1.58 5.24 14.24
N ALA A 183 -0.32 4.88 14.01
CA ALA A 183 0.09 3.56 13.56
C ALA A 183 1.34 3.11 14.33
N LYS A 184 1.17 2.21 15.30
CA LYS A 184 2.24 1.73 16.16
C LYS A 184 2.43 0.24 16.01
N LEU A 185 3.61 -0.16 15.55
CA LEU A 185 4.03 -1.55 15.47
C LEU A 185 4.98 -1.86 16.63
N ASP A 186 4.70 -2.95 17.34
CA ASP A 186 5.56 -3.51 18.39
C ASP A 186 5.58 -5.04 18.28
N GLY A 187 6.37 -5.73 19.13
CA GLY A 187 6.55 -7.18 19.10
C GLY A 187 5.30 -8.02 19.39
N THR A 188 4.13 -7.40 19.62
CA THR A 188 2.85 -8.09 19.81
C THR A 188 1.84 -7.81 18.71
N GLY A 189 1.94 -6.68 18.00
CA GLY A 189 0.88 -6.26 17.09
C GLY A 189 1.05 -4.88 16.47
N LEU A 190 0.17 -4.60 15.52
CA LEU A 190 -0.05 -3.28 14.94
C LEU A 190 -1.28 -2.64 15.61
N ALA A 191 -1.07 -1.57 16.37
CA ALA A 191 -2.14 -0.72 16.88
C ALA A 191 -2.41 0.44 15.91
N LEU A 192 -3.69 0.67 15.63
CA LEU A 192 -4.18 1.72 14.74
C LEU A 192 -5.26 2.53 15.45
N ALA A 193 -5.23 3.84 15.28
CA ALA A 193 -6.31 4.72 15.70
C ALA A 193 -6.51 5.86 14.71
N GLY A 194 -7.75 6.31 14.54
CA GLY A 194 -8.07 7.37 13.60
C GLY A 194 -9.55 7.68 13.53
N GLU A 195 -9.93 8.30 12.43
CA GLU A 195 -11.31 8.64 12.06
C GLU A 195 -11.66 7.94 10.74
N ALA A 196 -12.86 7.36 10.64
CA ALA A 196 -13.41 6.77 9.43
C ALA A 196 -14.95 6.88 9.44
N ARG A 197 -15.51 7.35 8.32
CA ARG A 197 -16.97 7.45 8.13
C ARG A 197 -17.33 7.34 6.65
N VAL A 198 -18.53 6.82 6.37
CA VAL A 198 -19.08 6.86 5.02
C VAL A 198 -19.47 8.30 4.70
N ASP A 199 -18.97 8.82 3.59
CA ASP A 199 -19.22 10.19 3.17
C ASP A 199 -20.72 10.46 2.98
N ARG A 200 -21.12 11.71 3.20
CA ARG A 200 -22.50 12.22 3.03
C ARG A 200 -23.58 11.51 3.88
N THR A 201 -23.22 10.59 4.78
CA THR A 201 -24.17 9.95 5.71
C THR A 201 -24.14 10.59 7.09
N ALA A 202 -25.30 10.60 7.78
CA ALA A 202 -25.39 11.06 9.15
C ALA A 202 -24.85 9.97 10.11
N GLY A 203 -23.85 10.31 10.93
CA GLY A 203 -23.32 9.44 11.98
C GLY A 203 -21.85 9.04 11.82
N GLY A 204 -21.31 8.39 12.85
CA GLY A 204 -20.05 7.64 12.76
C GLY A 204 -20.32 6.22 12.27
N GLY A 205 -19.29 5.54 11.75
CA GLY A 205 -19.43 4.14 11.40
C GLY A 205 -19.72 3.28 12.65
N GLU A 206 -20.80 2.52 12.63
CA GLU A 206 -21.05 1.45 13.59
C GLU A 206 -20.12 0.27 13.27
N ASP A 207 -19.58 -0.35 14.31
CA ASP A 207 -18.72 -1.54 14.23
C ASP A 207 -17.56 -1.42 13.22
N PRO A 208 -16.60 -0.50 13.44
CA PRO A 208 -15.44 -0.40 12.58
C PRO A 208 -14.62 -1.70 12.62
N GLU A 209 -14.09 -2.11 11.47
CA GLU A 209 -13.20 -3.25 11.35
C GLU A 209 -11.91 -2.84 10.64
N LEU A 210 -10.80 -3.40 11.10
CA LEU A 210 -9.54 -3.37 10.36
C LEU A 210 -9.51 -4.57 9.43
N VAL A 211 -9.22 -4.34 8.15
CA VAL A 211 -9.14 -5.39 7.15
C VAL A 211 -7.72 -5.43 6.61
N LEU A 212 -7.07 -6.57 6.73
CA LEU A 212 -5.81 -6.84 6.04
C LEU A 212 -6.10 -7.59 4.77
N ARG A 213 -5.74 -7.01 3.62
CA ARG A 213 -5.91 -7.63 2.31
C ARG A 213 -4.55 -8.01 1.75
N GLY A 214 -4.35 -9.30 1.47
CA GLY A 214 -3.12 -9.82 0.91
C GLY A 214 -2.85 -9.22 -0.46
N HIS A 215 -1.72 -8.52 -0.60
CA HIS A 215 -1.40 -7.72 -1.78
C HIS A 215 -1.39 -8.53 -3.09
N VAL A 216 -0.97 -9.80 -3.01
CA VAL A 216 -0.91 -10.72 -4.17
C VAL A 216 -2.07 -11.73 -4.16
N THR A 217 -2.44 -12.23 -2.97
CA THR A 217 -3.39 -13.34 -2.85
C THR A 217 -4.85 -12.87 -2.83
N GLY A 218 -5.11 -11.59 -2.56
CA GLY A 218 -6.44 -11.06 -2.31
C GLY A 218 -7.12 -11.63 -1.06
N THR A 219 -6.42 -12.44 -0.25
CA THR A 219 -6.97 -13.00 0.99
C THR A 219 -7.27 -11.89 1.98
N GLU A 220 -8.41 -11.96 2.67
CA GLU A 220 -8.80 -10.96 3.65
C GLU A 220 -8.80 -11.53 5.07
N LEU A 221 -8.21 -10.78 6.00
CA LEU A 221 -8.32 -10.99 7.44
C LEU A 221 -9.04 -9.79 8.04
N ARG A 222 -9.99 -10.04 8.94
CA ARG A 222 -10.83 -8.98 9.54
C ARG A 222 -10.67 -9.00 11.04
N PHE A 223 -10.42 -7.82 11.62
CA PHE A 223 -10.21 -7.62 13.04
C PHE A 223 -11.18 -6.55 13.54
N ALA A 224 -11.84 -6.82 14.66
CA ALA A 224 -12.72 -5.84 15.27
C ALA A 224 -11.92 -4.62 15.73
N ALA A 225 -12.43 -3.42 15.45
CA ALA A 225 -11.98 -2.19 16.06
C ALA A 225 -13.07 -1.65 16.99
N GLN A 226 -12.66 -0.88 17.99
CA GLN A 226 -13.56 -0.21 18.92
C GLN A 226 -14.06 1.07 18.28
N ASP A 227 -15.38 1.27 18.25
CA ASP A 227 -15.98 2.57 17.98
C ASP A 227 -15.78 3.48 19.20
N MET A 228 -15.08 4.59 18.98
CA MET A 228 -14.79 5.60 19.99
C MET A 228 -15.76 6.79 19.91
N GLY A 229 -16.79 6.68 19.06
CA GLY A 229 -17.81 7.68 18.81
C GLY A 229 -17.37 8.75 17.83
N ARG A 230 -18.35 9.43 17.21
CA ARG A 230 -18.13 10.51 16.23
C ARG A 230 -17.23 10.11 15.05
N GLY A 231 -17.28 8.83 14.66
CA GLY A 231 -16.50 8.27 13.56
C GLY A 231 -15.03 7.99 13.93
N ARG A 232 -14.67 7.98 15.21
CA ARG A 232 -13.33 7.58 15.66
C ARG A 232 -13.27 6.07 15.89
N PHE A 233 -12.14 5.48 15.57
CA PHE A 233 -11.88 4.07 15.83
C PHE A 233 -10.51 3.84 16.46
N ALA A 234 -10.38 2.74 17.21
CA ALA A 234 -9.11 2.22 17.69
C ALA A 234 -9.12 0.69 17.61
N GLY A 235 -8.09 0.08 17.03
CA GLY A 235 -8.01 -1.36 16.84
C GLY A 235 -6.58 -1.87 16.94
N ARG A 236 -6.45 -3.18 17.18
CA ARG A 236 -5.16 -3.85 17.23
C ARG A 236 -5.22 -5.15 16.44
N VAL A 237 -4.23 -5.33 15.58
CA VAL A 237 -3.96 -6.59 14.88
C VAL A 237 -2.84 -7.29 15.62
N ALA A 238 -3.09 -8.49 16.15
CA ALA A 238 -2.03 -9.30 16.77
C ALA A 238 -1.20 -9.99 15.69
N LEU A 239 0.13 -9.92 15.77
CA LEU A 239 1.01 -10.51 14.74
C LEU A 239 0.85 -12.04 14.64
N ALA A 240 0.56 -12.71 15.75
CA ALA A 240 0.35 -14.16 15.78
C ALA A 240 -0.87 -14.63 14.96
N ASP A 241 -1.82 -13.73 14.69
CA ASP A 241 -3.03 -14.01 13.92
C ASP A 241 -2.86 -13.68 12.42
N VAL A 242 -1.69 -13.15 12.02
CA VAL A 242 -1.41 -12.73 10.65
C VAL A 242 -0.38 -13.68 10.03
N PRO A 243 -0.75 -14.47 9.00
CA PRO A 243 0.19 -15.29 8.26
C PRO A 243 1.26 -14.45 7.55
N GLU A 244 2.39 -15.08 7.24
CA GLU A 244 3.44 -14.46 6.43
C GLU A 244 2.87 -13.98 5.08
N GLY A 245 3.20 -12.75 4.69
CA GLY A 245 2.58 -12.06 3.57
C GLY A 245 2.80 -10.55 3.60
N VAL A 246 2.54 -9.90 2.46
CA VAL A 246 2.43 -8.44 2.37
C VAL A 246 0.95 -8.07 2.34
N TRP A 247 0.53 -7.25 3.29
CA TRP A 247 -0.86 -6.95 3.57
C TRP A 247 -1.15 -5.46 3.44
N ASP A 248 -2.05 -5.10 2.54
CA ASP A 248 -2.60 -3.75 2.46
C ASP A 248 -3.61 -3.56 3.61
N VAL A 249 -3.48 -2.47 4.35
CA VAL A 249 -4.32 -2.21 5.54
C VAL A 249 -5.50 -1.34 5.15
N HIS A 250 -6.70 -1.79 5.46
CA HIS A 250 -7.96 -1.12 5.18
C HIS A 250 -8.76 -0.89 6.46
N VAL A 251 -9.68 0.07 6.42
CA VAL A 251 -10.75 0.23 7.40
C VAL A 251 -12.08 -0.01 6.72
N ALA A 252 -12.93 -0.79 7.36
CA ALA A 252 -14.32 -0.99 6.97
C ALA A 252 -15.22 -0.34 8.01
N VAL A 253 -16.22 0.40 7.53
CA VAL A 253 -17.19 1.11 8.37
C VAL A 253 -18.59 0.86 7.86
N THR A 254 -19.54 0.73 8.78
CA THR A 254 -20.96 0.59 8.45
C THR A 254 -21.68 1.87 8.86
N ALA A 255 -22.23 2.61 7.90
CA ALA A 255 -23.08 3.75 8.21
C ALA A 255 -24.45 3.30 8.74
N ALA A 256 -25.10 4.19 9.49
CA ALA A 256 -26.47 4.02 9.94
C ALA A 256 -27.38 3.63 8.77
N GLY A 257 -28.17 2.57 8.94
CA GLY A 257 -29.00 1.99 7.87
C GLY A 257 -28.32 0.88 7.06
N GLY A 258 -27.13 0.43 7.47
CA GLY A 258 -26.52 -0.83 7.04
C GLY A 258 -25.59 -0.75 5.83
N ILE A 259 -25.24 0.45 5.37
CA ILE A 259 -24.32 0.64 4.24
C ILE A 259 -22.89 0.41 4.72
N ARG A 260 -22.28 -0.68 4.28
CA ARG A 260 -20.87 -0.98 4.56
C ARG A 260 -19.98 -0.48 3.44
N LYS A 261 -18.91 0.24 3.80
CA LYS A 261 -17.86 0.68 2.88
C LYS A 261 -16.48 0.43 3.46
N GLU A 262 -15.52 0.25 2.57
CA GLU A 262 -14.13 -0.03 2.92
C GLU A 262 -13.22 0.93 2.17
N ALA A 263 -12.14 1.39 2.81
CA ALA A 263 -11.09 2.17 2.18
C ALA A 263 -9.72 1.73 2.67
N ARG A 264 -8.72 1.83 1.79
CA ARG A 264 -7.32 1.60 2.15
C ARG A 264 -6.87 2.73 3.05
N LEU A 265 -6.27 2.40 4.19
CA LEU A 265 -5.72 3.41 5.09
C LEU A 265 -4.42 3.95 4.50
N ASP A 266 -4.24 5.26 4.63
CA ASP A 266 -2.97 5.92 4.33
C ASP A 266 -2.07 5.94 5.57
N ALA A 267 -0.79 6.26 5.36
CA ALA A 267 0.12 6.55 6.46
C ALA A 267 -0.43 7.70 7.34
N PRO A 268 -0.14 7.73 8.66
CA PRO A 268 -0.62 8.79 9.52
C PRO A 268 -0.12 10.16 9.06
N TYR A 269 -0.99 11.17 9.14
CA TYR A 269 -0.67 12.55 8.74
C TYR A 269 0.18 13.22 9.83
N GLU A 270 1.45 13.49 9.54
CA GLU A 270 2.41 14.29 10.34
C GLU A 270 2.44 13.96 11.85
N THR A 271 3.37 13.10 12.25
CA THR A 271 3.99 13.23 13.59
C THR A 271 5.05 14.31 13.48
N ASP A 272 4.80 15.47 14.09
CA ASP A 272 5.82 16.50 14.31
C ASP A 272 7.12 15.86 14.84
N GLY A 273 8.11 15.71 13.97
CA GLY A 273 9.52 15.63 14.34
C GLY A 273 10.12 14.28 14.78
N GLU A 274 9.42 13.14 14.75
CA GLU A 274 10.03 11.82 15.05
C GLU A 274 9.65 10.77 14.01
N ASP A 275 10.53 10.67 13.01
CA ASP A 275 10.84 9.54 12.13
C ASP A 275 9.68 8.90 11.34
N GLU A 276 9.57 9.38 10.09
CA GLU A 276 9.13 8.63 8.89
C GLU A 276 10.02 7.39 8.62
N GLU A 277 10.55 6.74 9.64
CA GLU A 277 11.37 5.55 9.49
C GLU A 277 10.47 4.31 9.46
N GLU A 278 10.73 3.46 8.48
CA GLU A 278 10.21 2.10 8.42
C GLU A 278 10.43 1.39 9.76
N ARG A 279 9.35 0.84 10.32
CA ARG A 279 9.39 0.20 11.65
C ARG A 279 9.40 -1.30 11.47
N SER A 280 10.50 -1.94 11.83
CA SER A 280 10.61 -3.40 11.87
C SER A 280 10.67 -3.90 13.30
N VAL A 281 9.96 -4.98 13.60
CA VAL A 281 9.91 -5.62 14.92
C VAL A 281 10.11 -7.12 14.80
N VAL A 282 10.62 -7.73 15.86
CA VAL A 282 10.70 -9.19 16.01
C VAL A 282 9.90 -9.58 17.23
N ALA A 283 8.86 -10.38 17.06
CA ALA A 283 8.01 -10.87 18.13
C ALA A 283 8.68 -12.01 18.92
N ALA A 284 8.15 -12.33 20.11
CA ALA A 284 8.69 -13.38 20.98
C ALA A 284 8.63 -14.79 20.36
N ASP A 285 7.62 -15.04 19.53
CA ASP A 285 7.43 -16.27 18.77
C ASP A 285 8.25 -16.31 17.46
N GLY A 286 9.10 -15.30 17.22
CA GLY A 286 9.96 -15.22 16.04
C GLY A 286 9.28 -14.61 14.82
N THR A 287 8.01 -14.23 14.90
CA THR A 287 7.34 -13.50 13.82
C THR A 287 8.03 -12.16 13.59
N VAL A 288 8.35 -11.86 12.34
CA VAL A 288 8.91 -10.57 11.96
C VAL A 288 7.82 -9.77 11.26
N ALA A 289 7.68 -8.51 11.63
CA ALA A 289 6.78 -7.60 10.97
C ALA A 289 7.46 -6.26 10.69
N THR A 290 7.11 -5.68 9.54
CA THR A 290 7.62 -4.39 9.09
C THR A 290 6.47 -3.54 8.57
N LEU A 291 6.43 -2.29 9.01
CA LEU A 291 5.50 -1.26 8.53
C LEU A 291 6.28 -0.27 7.66
N PRO A 292 6.35 -0.46 6.32
CA PRO A 292 7.01 0.47 5.41
C PRO A 292 6.23 1.78 5.27
N VAL A 293 6.97 2.86 4.99
CA VAL A 293 6.41 4.16 4.61
C VAL A 293 6.25 4.16 3.09
N THR A 294 5.04 3.84 2.62
CA THR A 294 4.67 3.78 1.19
C THR A 294 3.42 4.59 0.92
N ASP A 295 3.05 4.75 -0.36
CA ASP A 295 1.72 5.22 -0.76
C ASP A 295 0.65 4.22 -0.29
N GLY A 296 0.09 4.48 0.89
CA GLY A 296 -0.82 3.59 1.60
C GLY A 296 -0.13 2.75 2.69
N LEU A 297 -0.88 2.44 3.75
CA LEU A 297 -0.42 1.66 4.88
C LEU A 297 -0.35 0.17 4.50
N THR A 298 0.83 -0.42 4.66
CA THR A 298 1.12 -1.82 4.33
C THR A 298 1.82 -2.48 5.51
N LEU A 299 1.57 -3.78 5.74
CA LEU A 299 2.24 -4.60 6.75
C LEU A 299 2.92 -5.79 6.06
N ASP A 300 4.24 -5.88 6.15
CA ASP A 300 5.03 -7.02 5.69
C ASP A 300 5.30 -7.96 6.87
N VAL A 301 4.77 -9.18 6.82
CA VAL A 301 4.95 -10.22 7.84
C VAL A 301 5.79 -11.35 7.25
N GLY A 302 6.87 -11.74 7.92
CA GLY A 302 7.72 -12.86 7.51
C GLY A 302 8.95 -12.51 6.66
N GLU A 303 9.41 -11.25 6.68
CA GLU A 303 10.65 -10.81 6.01
C GLU A 303 10.63 -10.92 4.47
N LEU A 304 9.46 -10.80 3.84
CA LEU A 304 9.34 -11.00 2.38
C LEU A 304 9.99 -9.86 1.59
N ARG A 305 9.90 -8.63 2.11
CA ARG A 305 10.53 -7.45 1.50
C ARG A 305 11.63 -6.85 2.37
N HIS A 306 11.54 -7.02 3.68
CA HIS A 306 12.42 -6.36 4.63
C HIS A 306 13.08 -7.37 5.58
N PRO A 307 14.27 -7.89 5.22
CA PRO A 307 15.03 -8.81 6.05
C PRO A 307 15.47 -8.18 7.38
N VAL A 308 15.45 -8.96 8.47
CA VAL A 308 15.98 -8.52 9.78
C VAL A 308 17.47 -8.23 9.72
N GLU A 309 18.23 -8.94 8.88
CA GLU A 309 19.68 -8.75 8.77
C GLU A 309 20.05 -7.33 8.34
N ASP A 310 19.22 -6.69 7.49
CA ASP A 310 19.42 -5.30 7.06
C ASP A 310 19.20 -4.29 8.20
N ARG A 311 18.53 -4.71 9.29
CA ARG A 311 18.29 -3.92 10.50
C ARG A 311 19.37 -4.11 11.56
N LEU A 312 20.36 -4.96 11.30
CA LEU A 312 21.44 -5.29 12.22
C LEU A 312 22.77 -4.91 11.60
N GLN A 313 23.42 -3.88 12.15
CA GLN A 313 24.70 -3.40 11.62
C GLN A 313 25.80 -3.47 12.68
N VAL A 314 26.94 -4.05 12.33
CA VAL A 314 28.16 -3.95 13.14
C VAL A 314 29.09 -2.92 12.50
N THR A 315 29.40 -1.85 13.23
CA THR A 315 30.16 -0.71 12.71
C THR A 315 31.64 -0.77 13.03
N GLY A 316 32.05 -1.55 14.03
CA GLY A 316 33.47 -1.68 14.37
C GLY A 316 33.77 -2.65 15.50
N ALA A 317 35.05 -2.97 15.65
CA ALA A 317 35.57 -3.68 16.80
C ALA A 317 36.98 -3.19 17.16
N ALA A 318 37.23 -3.00 18.46
CA ALA A 318 38.50 -2.50 18.98
C ALA A 318 38.81 -3.10 20.36
N TRP A 319 40.09 -3.31 20.67
CA TRP A 319 40.49 -3.72 22.02
C TRP A 319 40.20 -2.61 23.02
N ASP A 320 39.62 -2.98 24.16
CA ASP A 320 39.25 -2.03 25.22
C ASP A 320 40.02 -2.35 26.50
N PRO A 321 41.20 -1.74 26.72
CA PRO A 321 42.03 -2.02 27.89
C PRO A 321 41.37 -1.58 29.20
N GLN A 322 40.35 -0.71 29.17
CA GLN A 322 39.61 -0.29 30.36
C GLN A 322 38.65 -1.39 30.84
N ALA A 323 38.02 -2.12 29.91
CA ALA A 323 37.20 -3.28 30.22
C ALA A 323 38.04 -4.53 30.54
N GLY A 324 39.29 -4.56 30.07
CA GLY A 324 40.28 -5.56 30.42
C GLY A 324 41.24 -5.85 29.26
N PRO A 325 42.43 -6.40 29.54
CA PRO A 325 43.47 -6.55 28.51
C PRO A 325 43.16 -7.66 27.48
N ALA A 326 42.07 -8.41 27.68
CA ALA A 326 41.53 -9.42 26.76
C ALA A 326 40.10 -9.10 26.29
N ALA A 327 39.61 -7.88 26.53
CA ALA A 327 38.26 -7.46 26.18
C ALA A 327 38.26 -6.80 24.79
N LEU A 328 37.52 -7.40 23.85
CA LEU A 328 37.22 -6.77 22.56
C LEU A 328 35.87 -6.06 22.67
N ALA A 329 35.86 -4.75 22.50
CA ALA A 329 34.64 -3.98 22.32
C ALA A 329 34.15 -4.11 20.88
N VAL A 330 32.87 -4.42 20.70
CA VAL A 330 32.18 -4.43 19.41
C VAL A 330 31.06 -3.39 19.44
N THR A 331 31.00 -2.57 18.40
CA THR A 331 30.02 -1.48 18.26
C THR A 331 29.16 -1.69 17.03
N GLY A 332 27.93 -1.20 17.08
CA GLY A 332 27.00 -1.31 15.96
C GLY A 332 25.69 -0.57 16.21
N ARG A 333 24.70 -0.86 15.35
CA ARG A 333 23.33 -0.35 15.42
C ARG A 333 22.34 -1.48 15.23
N CYS A 334 21.25 -1.45 15.98
CA CYS A 334 20.06 -2.27 15.78
C CYS A 334 18.90 -1.31 15.51
N ALA A 335 18.38 -1.35 14.27
CA ALA A 335 17.30 -0.51 13.80
C ALA A 335 15.90 -1.15 14.00
N LEU A 336 15.82 -2.22 14.80
CA LEU A 336 14.54 -2.81 15.18
C LEU A 336 13.86 -1.93 16.23
N ALA A 337 12.61 -1.56 15.97
CA ALA A 337 11.78 -0.75 16.87
C ALA A 337 11.42 -1.53 18.15
N ASP A 338 11.24 -2.85 18.04
CA ASP A 338 10.98 -3.73 19.19
C ASP A 338 11.51 -5.15 18.95
N ARG A 339 11.88 -5.83 20.03
CA ARG A 339 12.36 -7.22 20.06
C ARG A 339 12.33 -7.80 21.49
N PRO A 340 12.36 -9.14 21.66
CA PRO A 340 12.35 -9.74 22.99
C PRO A 340 13.60 -9.38 23.77
N VAL A 341 13.45 -9.09 25.07
CA VAL A 341 14.59 -8.76 25.94
C VAL A 341 15.58 -9.91 25.97
N GLY A 342 16.86 -9.62 25.77
CA GLY A 342 17.94 -10.62 25.77
C GLY A 342 18.07 -11.44 24.48
N SER A 343 17.26 -11.17 23.45
CA SER A 343 17.34 -11.85 22.15
C SER A 343 18.61 -11.52 21.35
N LEU A 344 19.19 -10.34 21.57
CA LEU A 344 20.38 -9.84 20.87
C LEU A 344 21.65 -10.17 21.65
N ALA A 345 22.59 -10.86 21.02
CA ALA A 345 23.85 -11.26 21.62
C ALA A 345 25.01 -11.17 20.62
N LEU A 346 26.20 -10.83 21.11
CA LEU A 346 27.44 -11.03 20.38
C LEU A 346 27.90 -12.47 20.60
N ARG A 347 27.95 -13.24 19.52
CA ARG A 347 28.32 -14.64 19.50
C ARG A 347 29.78 -14.81 19.10
N ALA A 348 30.52 -15.56 19.89
CA ALA A 348 31.83 -16.09 19.55
C ALA A 348 31.74 -17.61 19.38
N ALA A 349 31.94 -18.10 18.16
CA ALA A 349 31.87 -19.52 17.83
C ALA A 349 33.26 -20.08 17.47
N ALA A 350 33.64 -21.18 18.11
CA ALA A 350 34.87 -21.90 17.82
C ALA A 350 34.62 -23.04 16.80
N ALA A 351 35.69 -23.47 16.13
CA ALA A 351 35.63 -24.56 15.15
C ALA A 351 35.25 -25.91 15.75
N ASP A 352 35.42 -26.09 17.07
CA ASP A 352 35.04 -27.30 17.80
C ASP A 352 33.56 -27.32 18.24
N GLY A 353 32.78 -26.31 17.84
CA GLY A 353 31.38 -26.16 18.21
C GLY A 353 31.14 -25.44 19.53
N THR A 354 32.19 -25.02 20.25
CA THR A 354 32.04 -24.19 21.45
C THR A 354 31.48 -22.82 21.08
N VAL A 355 30.44 -22.37 21.79
CA VAL A 355 29.81 -21.07 21.56
C VAL A 355 29.78 -20.29 22.86
N VAL A 356 30.09 -18.99 22.78
CA VAL A 356 29.93 -18.02 23.86
C VAL A 356 29.06 -16.88 23.36
N ASP A 357 27.92 -16.68 24.00
CA ASP A 357 27.01 -15.57 23.73
C ASP A 357 27.12 -14.52 24.83
N VAL A 358 27.32 -13.27 24.43
CA VAL A 358 27.34 -12.12 25.32
C VAL A 358 26.14 -11.22 25.01
N PRO A 359 25.23 -10.97 25.97
CA PRO A 359 24.08 -10.10 25.74
C PRO A 359 24.46 -8.71 25.24
N VAL A 360 23.66 -8.15 24.33
CA VAL A 360 23.84 -6.81 23.77
C VAL A 360 22.68 -5.92 24.19
N GLY A 361 22.97 -4.89 24.98
CA GLY A 361 22.05 -3.79 25.25
C GLY A 361 22.16 -2.72 24.17
N THR A 362 21.02 -2.20 23.70
CA THR A 362 20.95 -1.06 22.77
C THR A 362 20.55 0.20 23.52
N ARG A 363 21.06 1.34 23.07
CA ARG A 363 20.61 2.66 23.48
C ARG A 363 19.31 3.04 22.74
N PRO A 364 18.62 4.13 23.13
CA PRO A 364 17.40 4.59 22.45
C PRO A 364 17.60 4.91 20.97
N ASP A 365 18.80 5.34 20.56
CA ASP A 365 19.17 5.59 19.15
C ASP A 365 19.48 4.32 18.34
N GLY A 366 19.29 3.14 18.96
CA GLY A 366 19.62 1.83 18.40
C GLY A 366 21.11 1.49 18.46
N SER A 367 21.99 2.41 18.87
CA SER A 367 23.43 2.13 18.96
C SER A 367 23.74 1.15 20.10
N PHE A 368 24.77 0.33 19.93
CA PHE A 368 25.26 -0.54 20.99
C PHE A 368 26.78 -0.55 21.07
N ARG A 369 27.27 -0.90 22.27
CA ARG A 369 28.65 -1.27 22.52
C ARG A 369 28.63 -2.42 23.54
N THR A 370 29.21 -3.55 23.16
CA THR A 370 29.33 -4.72 24.05
C THR A 370 30.77 -5.20 24.06
N HIS A 371 31.12 -6.06 25.02
CA HIS A 371 32.47 -6.56 25.20
C HIS A 371 32.48 -8.08 25.23
N VAL A 372 33.33 -8.70 24.41
CA VAL A 372 33.60 -10.15 24.47
C VAL A 372 34.98 -10.40 25.07
N ALA A 373 35.02 -11.32 26.04
CA ALA A 373 36.26 -11.71 26.70
C ALA A 373 36.99 -12.82 25.92
N CYS A 374 38.10 -12.48 25.26
CA CYS A 374 38.90 -13.40 24.47
C CYS A 374 39.88 -14.21 25.34
N THR A 375 39.36 -15.00 26.30
CA THR A 375 40.19 -15.66 27.33
C THR A 375 40.38 -17.16 27.14
N ALA A 376 39.59 -17.79 26.27
CA ALA A 376 39.67 -19.21 25.96
C ALA A 376 40.57 -19.43 24.72
N PRO A 377 41.50 -20.39 24.76
CA PRO A 377 42.35 -20.69 23.61
C PRO A 377 41.52 -21.27 22.45
N GLY A 378 41.87 -20.94 21.21
CA GLY A 378 41.16 -21.40 20.02
C GLY A 378 41.07 -20.34 18.94
N GLU A 379 40.41 -20.70 17.83
CA GLU A 379 40.00 -19.76 16.79
C GLU A 379 38.51 -19.48 16.96
N TRP A 380 38.15 -18.21 17.05
CA TRP A 380 36.81 -17.74 17.40
C TRP A 380 36.29 -16.82 16.31
N ARG A 381 35.20 -17.20 15.66
CA ARG A 381 34.46 -16.39 14.70
C ARG A 381 33.42 -15.54 15.42
N LEU A 382 33.41 -14.24 15.16
CA LEU A 382 32.48 -13.30 15.80
C LEU A 382 31.30 -12.94 14.88
N GLY A 383 30.10 -12.92 15.45
CA GLY A 383 28.87 -12.49 14.77
C GLY A 383 27.89 -11.87 15.76
N LEU A 384 27.09 -10.91 15.31
CA LEU A 384 25.93 -10.42 16.02
C LEU A 384 24.76 -11.35 15.74
N ARG A 385 24.20 -11.97 16.78
CA ARG A 385 23.08 -12.90 16.72
C ARG A 385 21.83 -12.24 17.28
N LEU A 386 20.71 -12.38 16.59
CA LEU A 386 19.37 -12.19 17.13
C LEU A 386 18.66 -13.54 17.14
N ALA A 387 17.98 -13.90 18.23
CA ALA A 387 17.19 -15.12 18.29
C ALA A 387 15.86 -14.93 19.02
N ALA A 388 14.78 -15.40 18.40
CA ALA A 388 13.42 -15.35 18.92
C ALA A 388 12.61 -16.50 18.30
N GLY A 389 11.69 -17.11 19.05
CA GLY A 389 10.78 -18.11 18.48
C GLY A 389 11.40 -19.37 17.86
N GLY A 390 12.66 -19.69 18.18
CA GLY A 390 13.40 -20.75 17.49
C GLY A 390 13.98 -20.35 16.12
N ARG A 391 13.77 -19.10 15.69
CA ARG A 391 14.49 -18.47 14.56
C ARG A 391 15.76 -17.79 15.05
N GLU A 392 16.73 -17.67 14.14
CA GLU A 392 18.02 -17.05 14.40
C GLU A 392 18.49 -16.27 13.17
N TRP A 393 18.91 -15.03 13.40
CA TRP A 393 19.54 -14.16 12.41
C TRP A 393 20.96 -13.88 12.85
N THR A 394 21.91 -13.87 11.92
CA THR A 394 23.33 -13.65 12.26
C THR A 394 24.01 -12.74 11.25
N VAL A 395 24.46 -11.58 11.73
CA VAL A 395 25.28 -10.65 10.94
C VAL A 395 26.75 -10.81 11.33
N PRO A 396 27.67 -11.03 10.39
CA PRO A 396 29.09 -11.18 10.71
C PRO A 396 29.67 -9.88 11.26
N VAL A 397 30.55 -9.99 12.26
CA VAL A 397 31.40 -8.84 12.62
C VAL A 397 32.42 -8.66 11.50
N PRO A 398 32.47 -7.50 10.81
CA PRO A 398 33.37 -7.31 9.69
C PRO A 398 34.83 -7.34 10.16
N GLU A 399 35.72 -7.81 9.29
CA GLU A 399 37.15 -7.74 9.53
C GLU A 399 37.59 -6.29 9.83
N GLN A 400 38.59 -6.16 10.68
CA GLN A 400 39.12 -4.87 11.11
C GLN A 400 40.58 -4.78 10.66
N PRO A 401 40.88 -4.24 9.48
CA PRO A 401 42.24 -4.22 8.91
C PRO A 401 43.30 -3.58 9.82
N GLY A 402 42.88 -2.64 10.69
CA GLY A 402 43.75 -1.96 11.65
C GLY A 402 43.78 -2.58 13.06
N LEU A 403 43.10 -3.71 13.29
CA LEU A 403 43.05 -4.31 14.63
C LEU A 403 44.35 -5.07 14.92
N GLU A 404 45.15 -4.54 15.84
CA GLU A 404 46.40 -5.20 16.25
C GLU A 404 46.15 -6.41 17.17
N ALA A 405 47.19 -7.23 17.39
CA ALA A 405 47.11 -8.32 18.35
C ALA A 405 47.18 -7.80 19.81
N ALA A 406 46.18 -8.14 20.62
CA ALA A 406 46.24 -7.92 22.07
C ALA A 406 47.15 -8.95 22.74
N ARG A 407 47.88 -8.52 23.75
CA ARG A 407 48.77 -9.37 24.56
C ARG A 407 48.57 -9.06 26.04
N TRP A 408 48.50 -10.10 26.86
CA TRP A 408 48.30 -9.96 28.31
C TRP A 408 48.94 -11.11 29.08
N GLN A 409 48.87 -11.05 30.41
CA GLN A 409 49.36 -12.10 31.29
C GLN A 409 48.21 -12.71 32.11
N ARG A 410 48.21 -14.03 32.26
CA ARG A 410 47.27 -14.76 33.12
C ARG A 410 48.04 -15.85 33.87
N LEU A 411 48.03 -15.78 35.20
CA LEU A 411 48.80 -16.68 36.08
C LEU A 411 50.29 -16.74 35.71
N GLY A 412 50.90 -15.57 35.44
CA GLY A 412 52.31 -15.44 35.06
C GLY A 412 52.65 -15.91 33.64
N LEU A 413 51.69 -16.47 32.89
CA LEU A 413 51.90 -16.91 31.51
C LEU A 413 51.45 -15.83 30.51
N PRO A 414 52.23 -15.56 29.45
CA PRO A 414 51.84 -14.66 28.37
C PRO A 414 50.76 -15.27 27.46
N TRP A 415 49.73 -14.49 27.17
CA TRP A 415 48.62 -14.81 26.27
C TRP A 415 48.50 -13.76 25.16
N TYR A 416 47.85 -14.14 24.07
CA TYR A 416 47.52 -13.24 22.98
C TYR A 416 46.15 -13.56 22.39
N ALA A 417 45.56 -12.55 21.75
CA ALA A 417 44.48 -12.69 20.79
C ALA A 417 44.86 -11.86 19.56
N LYS A 418 44.83 -12.48 18.38
CA LYS A 418 45.16 -11.80 17.12
C LYS A 418 44.06 -12.04 16.09
N PRO A 419 43.68 -11.04 15.29
CA PRO A 419 42.81 -11.27 14.15
C PRO A 419 43.54 -12.13 13.10
N LEU A 420 42.78 -12.97 12.43
CA LEU A 420 43.22 -13.75 11.27
C LEU A 420 42.71 -13.02 10.01
N PRO A 421 43.59 -12.64 9.07
CA PRO A 421 43.19 -11.98 7.84
C PRO A 421 42.52 -12.96 6.87
N ASP A 422 41.82 -12.41 5.87
CA ASP A 422 41.30 -13.10 4.69
C ASP A 422 40.28 -14.21 5.01
N ARG A 423 39.44 -13.98 6.02
CA ARG A 423 38.34 -14.87 6.44
C ARG A 423 36.96 -14.34 6.07
N GLY A 424 36.84 -13.08 5.66
CA GLY A 424 35.57 -12.40 5.35
C GLY A 424 34.73 -12.04 6.60
N VAL A 425 35.24 -12.35 7.79
CA VAL A 425 34.59 -12.15 9.10
C VAL A 425 35.68 -12.06 10.15
N LEU A 426 35.48 -11.22 11.16
CA LEU A 426 36.42 -11.08 12.26
C LEU A 426 36.57 -12.42 13.00
N THR A 427 37.72 -13.04 12.76
CA THR A 427 38.11 -14.30 13.39
C THR A 427 39.35 -14.06 14.24
N LEU A 428 39.26 -14.37 15.53
CA LEU A 428 40.35 -14.18 16.48
C LEU A 428 40.99 -15.52 16.83
N ARG A 429 42.32 -15.58 16.77
CA ARG A 429 43.08 -16.68 17.37
C ARG A 429 43.57 -16.27 18.75
N THR A 430 43.08 -16.94 19.76
CA THR A 430 43.47 -16.78 21.16
C THR A 430 44.37 -17.93 21.59
N GLY A 431 45.44 -17.65 22.32
CA GLY A 431 46.30 -18.72 22.83
C GLY A 431 47.40 -18.24 23.76
N ARG A 432 48.12 -19.21 24.33
CA ARG A 432 49.33 -18.96 25.12
C ARG A 432 50.52 -18.76 24.18
N VAL A 433 51.45 -17.89 24.55
CA VAL A 433 52.73 -17.79 23.84
C VAL A 433 53.61 -18.95 24.29
N GLU A 434 53.99 -19.84 23.38
CA GLU A 434 54.94 -20.91 23.67
C GLU A 434 56.36 -20.35 23.83
N VAL A 435 56.73 -20.02 25.07
CA VAL A 435 58.06 -19.44 25.41
C VAL A 435 59.23 -20.38 25.05
N ILE A 436 58.95 -21.68 24.87
CA ILE A 436 59.97 -22.72 24.70
C ILE A 436 60.67 -22.68 23.31
N LYS A 437 60.06 -22.10 22.28
CA LYS A 437 60.74 -21.93 20.97
C LYS A 437 61.79 -20.80 20.97
N GLY A 438 61.69 -19.82 21.86
CA GLY A 438 62.66 -18.72 21.96
C GLY A 438 63.96 -19.09 22.70
N VAL A 439 63.89 -20.01 23.66
CA VAL A 439 65.06 -20.39 24.48
C VAL A 439 65.99 -21.38 23.75
N ARG A 440 65.44 -22.27 22.90
CA ARG A 440 66.26 -23.16 22.06
C ARG A 440 67.08 -22.44 20.98
N GLY A 441 66.63 -21.26 20.53
CA GLY A 441 67.39 -20.41 19.60
C GLY A 441 68.62 -19.75 20.23
N ARG A 442 68.55 -19.38 21.52
CA ARG A 442 69.69 -18.80 22.26
C ARG A 442 70.69 -19.83 22.78
N LEU A 443 70.26 -21.07 23.02
CA LEU A 443 71.17 -22.17 23.43
C LEU A 443 71.92 -22.83 22.26
N ARG A 444 71.60 -22.51 21.00
CA ARG A 444 72.39 -22.92 19.82
C ARG A 444 73.46 -21.88 19.38
N ARG A 445 73.60 -20.77 20.12
CA ARG A 445 74.60 -19.72 19.88
C ARG A 445 75.60 -19.54 21.04
N ARG A 446 75.83 -20.60 21.82
CA ARG A 446 76.99 -20.67 22.72
C ARG A 446 77.87 -21.83 22.32
#